data_AF-A0A920N0Q7-F1
#
_entry.id   AF-A0A920N0Q7-F1
#
_cell.length_a   1.000
_cell.length_b   1.000
_cell.length_c   1.000
_cell.angle_alpha   90.00
_cell.angle_beta   90.00
_cell.angle_gamma   90.00
#
_symmetry.space_group_name_H-M   'P 1'
#
loop_
_entity.id
_entity.type
_entity.pdbx_description
1 polymer ?
#
loop_
_entity_poly.entity_id
_entity_poly.type
_entity_poly.pdbx_seq_one_letter_code
_entity_poly.pdbx_strand_id
1 'polypeptide(L)'
;MKDILDPHTATLLMIETPFRKTHAAYGPFLQSYVHTHPILPIQYGINYDYQGQGVPYAWGAGSRHDAGAHAIFADGSVRFLNENIDHSILKALCTISMNDLAETPF
;
A
#
# COMPACT_ATOMS: atom_id res chain seq x y z
N MET A 1 9.86 0.34 -19.41
CA MET A 1 10.28 0.05 -18.03
C MET A 1 11.75 0.43 -17.88
N LYS A 2 12.03 1.75 -17.90
CA LYS A 2 13.38 2.31 -17.87
C LYS A 2 13.69 2.97 -16.52
N ASP A 3 12.69 3.04 -15.64
CA ASP A 3 12.69 3.81 -14.40
C ASP A 3 12.63 2.91 -13.15
N ILE A 4 12.51 1.59 -13.33
CA ILE A 4 12.77 0.59 -12.29
C ILE A 4 14.20 0.11 -12.52
N LEU A 5 15.15 0.95 -12.12
CA LEU A 5 16.59 0.63 -12.11
C LEU A 5 17.10 0.36 -10.69
N ASP A 6 16.19 0.25 -9.73
CA ASP A 6 16.54 -0.04 -8.35
C ASP A 6 16.97 -1.52 -8.21
N PRO A 7 18.20 -1.82 -7.79
CA PRO A 7 18.59 -3.19 -7.43
C PRO A 7 17.84 -3.69 -6.19
N HIS A 8 17.14 -2.82 -5.44
CA HIS A 8 16.25 -3.23 -4.37
C HIS A 8 14.92 -3.74 -4.95
N THR A 9 14.74 -5.05 -4.89
CA THR A 9 13.49 -5.75 -5.26
C THR A 9 12.32 -5.45 -4.32
N ALA A 10 12.46 -4.51 -3.37
CA ALA A 10 11.51 -4.25 -2.29
C ALA A 10 10.57 -3.05 -2.54
N THR A 11 10.59 -2.42 -3.71
CA THR A 11 9.63 -1.36 -4.03
C THR A 11 8.24 -1.95 -4.31
N LEU A 12 7.22 -1.44 -3.65
CA LEU A 12 5.83 -1.82 -3.84
C LEU A 12 5.28 -1.25 -5.16
N LEU A 13 4.79 -2.14 -6.01
CA LEU A 13 4.18 -1.84 -7.31
C LEU A 13 2.65 -1.72 -7.21
N MET A 14 2.01 -2.66 -6.51
CA MET A 14 0.55 -2.67 -6.29
C MET A 14 0.24 -3.18 -4.89
N ILE A 15 -0.90 -2.78 -4.35
CA ILE A 15 -1.45 -3.32 -3.10
C ILE A 15 -2.97 -3.39 -3.19
N GLU A 16 -3.57 -4.35 -2.49
CA GLU A 16 -5.02 -4.44 -2.37
C GLU A 16 -5.62 -3.13 -1.84
N THR A 17 -6.86 -2.88 -2.26
CA THR A 17 -7.68 -1.81 -1.70
C THR A 17 -9.07 -2.37 -1.39
N PRO A 18 -9.73 -1.92 -0.32
CA PRO A 18 -11.04 -2.44 0.06
C PRO A 18 -12.09 -2.07 -0.97
N PHE A 19 -13.06 -2.97 -1.19
CA PHE A 19 -14.17 -2.75 -2.12
C PHE A 19 -15.07 -1.58 -1.70
N ARG A 20 -15.31 -1.42 -0.40
CA ARG A 20 -16.07 -0.30 0.17
C ARG A 20 -15.11 0.80 0.62
N LYS A 21 -15.43 2.05 0.24
CA LYS A 21 -14.71 3.26 0.63
C LYS A 21 -15.60 4.15 1.47
N THR A 22 -15.02 5.17 2.11
CA THR A 22 -15.76 6.21 2.83
C THR A 22 -16.78 6.97 1.98
N HIS A 23 -16.60 7.04 0.66
CA HIS A 23 -17.52 7.75 -0.22
C HIS A 23 -17.59 7.14 -1.63
N ALA A 24 -18.79 7.10 -2.21
CA ALA A 24 -19.02 6.52 -3.55
C ALA A 24 -18.46 7.36 -4.71
N ALA A 25 -17.99 8.58 -4.45
CA ALA A 25 -17.36 9.43 -5.47
C ALA A 25 -15.82 9.48 -5.37
N TYR A 26 -15.22 8.89 -4.33
CA TYR A 26 -13.80 9.05 -4.05
C TYR A 26 -13.14 7.66 -3.93
N GLY A 27 -12.26 7.35 -4.87
CA GLY A 27 -11.39 6.17 -4.84
C GLY A 27 -11.33 5.40 -6.16
N PRO A 28 -10.38 4.47 -6.29
CA PRO A 28 -10.42 3.50 -7.38
C PRO A 28 -11.53 2.51 -7.09
N PHE A 29 -12.54 2.48 -7.96
CA PHE A 29 -13.59 1.47 -7.93
C PHE A 29 -13.12 0.24 -8.70
N LEU A 30 -13.68 -0.91 -8.33
CA LEU A 30 -13.56 -2.13 -9.14
C LEU A 30 -13.96 -1.78 -10.58
N GLN A 31 -13.06 -2.05 -11.54
CA GLN A 31 -13.25 -1.73 -12.97
C GLN A 31 -13.41 -0.22 -13.28
N SER A 32 -12.91 0.68 -12.45
CA SER A 32 -12.70 2.07 -12.89
C SER A 32 -11.70 2.09 -14.06
N TYR A 33 -12.01 2.83 -15.14
CA TYR A 33 -11.16 2.95 -16.34
C TYR A 33 -9.95 3.84 -16.05
N VAL A 34 -9.14 3.46 -15.07
CA VAL A 34 -7.90 4.11 -14.68
C VAL A 34 -6.79 3.08 -14.82
N HIS A 35 -5.77 3.41 -15.62
CA HIS A 35 -4.68 2.47 -15.95
C HIS A 35 -3.74 2.25 -14.76
N THR A 36 -3.59 3.24 -13.89
CA THR A 36 -2.92 3.19 -12.59
C THR A 36 -3.58 4.23 -11.69
N HIS A 37 -3.88 3.87 -10.44
CA HIS A 37 -4.44 4.80 -9.45
C HIS A 37 -3.50 4.87 -8.25
N PRO A 38 -3.13 6.07 -7.77
CA PRO A 38 -2.26 6.20 -6.61
C PRO A 38 -3.00 5.72 -5.35
N ILE A 39 -2.43 4.74 -4.67
CA ILE A 39 -2.84 4.33 -3.33
C ILE A 39 -1.85 4.93 -2.34
N LEU A 40 -2.33 5.33 -1.17
CA LEU A 40 -1.55 6.06 -0.17
C LEU A 40 -1.34 5.23 1.13
N PRO A 41 -0.70 4.05 1.09
CA PRO A 41 -0.33 3.33 2.30
C PRO A 41 0.59 4.18 3.20
N ILE A 42 1.39 5.04 2.57
CA ILE A 42 2.30 5.97 3.25
C ILE A 42 1.57 6.91 4.22
N GLN A 43 0.33 7.30 3.93
CA GLN A 43 -0.36 8.32 4.73
C GLN A 43 -1.16 7.73 5.88
N TYR A 44 -1.80 6.58 5.64
CA TYR A 44 -2.78 6.04 6.58
C TYR A 44 -2.44 4.63 7.08
N GLY A 45 -1.55 3.89 6.42
CA GLY A 45 -1.33 2.48 6.71
C GLY A 45 -2.24 1.57 5.90
N ILE A 46 -2.29 0.29 6.30
CA ILE A 46 -3.24 -0.71 5.81
C ILE A 46 -4.49 -0.62 6.69
N ASN A 47 -5.69 -0.89 6.13
CA ASN A 47 -7.03 -0.90 6.76
C ASN A 47 -7.40 0.22 7.74
N TYR A 48 -6.68 1.33 7.74
CA TYR A 48 -6.92 2.47 8.62
C TYR A 48 -8.39 2.91 8.63
N ASP A 49 -9.01 2.91 9.81
CA ASP A 49 -10.37 3.40 9.96
C ASP A 49 -10.42 4.93 9.84
N TYR A 50 -10.87 5.42 8.69
CA TYR A 50 -10.93 6.84 8.45
C TYR A 50 -12.05 7.49 9.24
N GLN A 51 -11.68 8.26 10.26
CA GLN A 51 -12.62 9.01 11.11
C GLN A 51 -13.69 8.14 11.79
N GLY A 52 -13.38 6.88 12.09
CA GLY A 52 -14.31 5.98 12.80
C GLY A 52 -15.49 5.51 11.95
N GLN A 53 -15.35 5.51 10.63
CA GLN A 53 -16.40 5.12 9.68
C GLN A 53 -16.44 3.60 9.43
N GLY A 54 -15.52 2.84 10.02
CA GLY A 54 -15.35 1.39 9.83
C GLY A 54 -14.80 1.01 8.44
N VAL A 55 -14.26 1.98 7.70
CA VAL A 55 -13.72 1.78 6.34
C VAL A 55 -12.52 2.69 6.07
N PRO A 56 -11.57 2.25 5.23
CA PRO A 56 -10.46 3.10 4.81
C PRO A 56 -10.88 4.29 3.95
N TYR A 57 -10.05 5.32 4.02
CA TYR A 57 -10.19 6.50 3.16
C TYR A 57 -10.15 6.11 1.67
N ALA A 58 -10.67 6.99 0.82
CA ALA A 58 -10.81 6.79 -0.63
C ALA A 58 -9.58 6.15 -1.32
N TRP A 59 -8.37 6.57 -0.93
CA TRP A 59 -7.09 6.12 -1.49
C TRP A 59 -6.30 5.22 -0.55
N GLY A 60 -6.94 4.72 0.51
CA GLY A 60 -6.34 3.84 1.50
C GLY A 60 -6.05 2.45 0.94
N ALA A 61 -4.90 1.90 1.32
CA ALA A 61 -4.60 0.49 1.13
C ALA A 61 -5.39 -0.35 2.12
N GLY A 62 -5.71 -1.58 1.75
CA GLY A 62 -6.42 -2.47 2.65
C GLY A 62 -7.07 -3.66 1.96
N SER A 63 -7.49 -4.61 2.77
CA SER A 63 -8.19 -5.82 2.37
C SER A 63 -9.53 -5.91 3.10
N ARG A 64 -10.31 -6.94 2.79
CA ARG A 64 -11.39 -7.37 3.69
C ARG A 64 -10.84 -8.14 4.90
N HIS A 65 -9.61 -8.62 4.82
CA HIS A 65 -8.96 -9.34 5.89
C HIS A 65 -8.31 -8.38 6.88
N ASP A 66 -8.66 -8.49 8.16
CA ASP A 66 -8.18 -7.59 9.21
C ASP A 66 -6.67 -7.77 9.51
N ALA A 67 -6.06 -8.85 9.02
CA ALA A 67 -4.63 -9.08 9.26
C ALA A 67 -3.71 -8.34 8.28
N GLY A 68 -4.23 -7.70 7.23
CA GLY A 68 -3.45 -6.93 6.27
C GLY A 68 -3.83 -7.17 4.80
N ALA A 69 -2.89 -6.96 3.88
CA ALA A 69 -3.15 -6.95 2.43
C ALA A 69 -2.03 -7.60 1.61
N HIS A 70 -2.37 -8.18 0.44
CA HIS A 70 -1.35 -8.59 -0.52
C HIS A 70 -0.79 -7.38 -1.28
N ALA A 71 0.53 -7.37 -1.42
CA ALA A 71 1.28 -6.42 -2.22
C ALA A 71 2.08 -7.14 -3.29
N ILE A 72 2.18 -6.51 -4.46
CA ILE A 72 3.07 -6.89 -5.56
C ILE A 72 4.26 -5.95 -5.52
N PHE A 73 5.46 -6.51 -5.59
CA PHE A 73 6.71 -5.77 -5.64
C PHE A 73 7.20 -5.58 -7.08
N ALA A 74 8.14 -4.66 -7.28
CA ALA A 74 8.73 -4.37 -8.58
C ALA A 74 9.42 -5.58 -9.23
N ASP A 75 9.84 -6.57 -8.43
CA ASP A 75 10.39 -7.85 -8.87
C ASP A 75 9.32 -8.89 -9.29
N GLY A 76 8.04 -8.52 -9.20
CA GLY A 76 6.90 -9.40 -9.50
C GLY A 76 6.55 -10.36 -8.36
N SER A 77 7.28 -10.34 -7.24
CA SER A 77 6.93 -11.15 -6.08
C SER A 77 5.65 -10.62 -5.42
N VAL A 78 4.85 -11.55 -4.90
CA VAL A 78 3.66 -11.23 -4.10
C VAL A 78 3.98 -11.55 -2.65
N ARG A 79 3.75 -10.58 -1.75
CA ARG A 79 3.88 -10.82 -0.30
C ARG A 79 2.65 -10.30 0.42
N PHE A 80 2.33 -10.96 1.52
CA PHE A 80 1.33 -10.48 2.45
C PHE A 80 1.98 -9.49 3.42
N LEU A 81 1.46 -8.25 3.47
CA LEU A 81 1.87 -7.24 4.43
C LEU A 81 0.91 -7.23 5.59
N ASN A 82 1.43 -7.38 6.81
CA ASN A 82 0.64 -7.37 8.02
C ASN A 82 0.08 -5.96 8.28
N GLU A 83 -1.14 -5.89 8.80
CA GLU A 83 -1.79 -4.66 9.26
C GLU A 83 -0.92 -3.85 10.24
N ASN A 84 -0.25 -4.55 11.16
CA ASN A 84 0.61 -3.97 12.19
C ASN A 84 2.04 -3.73 11.70
N ILE A 85 2.29 -3.79 10.39
CA ILE A 85 3.61 -3.42 9.85
C ILE A 85 3.94 -2.00 10.29
N ASP A 86 5.17 -1.78 10.73
CA ASP A 86 5.60 -0.45 11.13
C ASP A 86 5.43 0.53 9.95
N HIS A 87 4.87 1.70 10.25
CA HIS A 87 4.50 2.66 9.22
C HIS A 87 5.73 3.21 8.47
N SER A 88 6.89 3.28 9.14
CA SER A 88 8.14 3.67 8.51
C SER A 88 8.61 2.61 7.50
N ILE A 89 8.43 1.32 7.82
CA ILE A 89 8.70 0.22 6.87
C ILE A 89 7.76 0.33 5.68
N LEU A 90 6.46 0.48 5.91
CA LEU A 90 5.48 0.62 4.82
C LEU A 90 5.80 1.83 3.92
N LYS A 91 6.23 2.94 4.51
CA LYS A 91 6.71 4.12 3.77
C LYS A 91 7.98 3.84 2.97
N ALA A 92 8.93 3.09 3.53
CA ALA A 92 10.14 2.67 2.83
C ALA A 92 9.82 1.79 1.61
N LEU A 93 8.85 0.86 1.73
CA LEU A 93 8.43 0.02 0.61
C LEU A 93 7.76 0.83 -0.52
N CYS A 94 7.12 1.96 -0.21
CA CYS A 94 6.39 2.75 -1.20
C CYS A 94 7.25 3.84 -1.89
N THR A 95 8.50 4.05 -1.46
CA THR A 95 9.37 5.06 -2.06
C THR A 95 10.33 4.45 -3.06
N ILE A 96 10.59 5.18 -4.15
CA ILE A 96 11.52 4.81 -5.21
C ILE A 96 12.98 5.20 -4.89
N SER A 97 13.21 5.92 -3.79
CA SER A 97 14.53 6.39 -3.39
C SER A 97 14.95 5.77 -2.06
N MET A 98 16.16 5.18 -2.02
CA MET A 98 16.95 4.68 -0.88
C MET A 98 16.48 5.21 0.50
N ASN A 99 15.38 4.67 1.00
CA ASN A 99 14.87 4.94 2.34
C ASN A 99 14.90 3.63 3.13
N ASP A 100 15.99 2.89 2.92
CA ASP A 100 16.20 1.58 3.50
C ASP A 100 16.24 1.72 5.01
N LEU A 101 15.32 1.00 5.66
CA LEU A 101 15.33 0.88 7.10
C LEU A 101 16.29 -0.24 7.47
N ALA A 102 17.42 0.15 8.06
CA ALA A 102 18.36 -0.78 8.67
C ALA A 102 18.07 -0.87 10.17
N GLU A 103 17.82 -2.08 10.68
CA GLU A 103 17.85 -2.33 12.11
C GLU A 103 19.32 -2.34 12.56
N THR A 104 19.72 -1.36 13.36
CA THR A 104 21.08 -1.31 13.92
C THR A 104 21.14 -2.22 15.13
N PRO A 105 22.10 -3.17 15.21
CA PRO A 105 22.29 -3.96 16.43
C PRO A 105 22.73 -3.00 17.55
N PHE A 106 21.95 -2.96 18.63
CA PHE A 106 22.33 -2.32 19.88
C PHE A 106 23.28 -3.21 20.69
#